data_AF-A0A2V9DJW3-F1
#
_entry.id   AF-A0A2V9DJW3-F1
#
_cell.length_a   1.000
_cell.length_b   1.000
_cell.length_c   1.000
_cell.angle_alpha   90.00
_cell.angle_beta   90.00
_cell.angle_gamma   90.00
#
_symmetry.space_group_name_H-M   'P 1'
#
loop_
_entity.id
_entity.type
_entity.pdbx_description
1 polymer ?
#
loop_
_entity_poly.entity_id
_entity_poly.type
_entity_poly.pdbx_seq_one_letter_code
_entity_poly.pdbx_strand_id
1 'polypeptide(L)'
;MRVWLAPFALLLAIGFPCVMRGQNGAPGAAKAPSAPKPATAGTTPDLSGVWRRTRRPPDNKRKYTLYEIALTLTNEEPPMTPWGLEKFKAARPNVGPHAVTLVQTNDPVAQCFPPGVPKIYLVRGAPLEILQAPGRVMMYFEYDHFVREIFTDGRQHTEDLNPTWMGESIGKWEGNTLVVDTIGFNEKTWLDYAGHPHSDQLHLVEHIQRTSHDTLVNDITIEDPEAYTKPWTSHMVFDLKPDWKIEETICEDNVNFSNLQKISESKK
;
A
#
# COMPACT_ATOMS: atom_id res chain seq x y z
N MET A 1 98.52 33.89 28.68
CA MET A 1 98.38 34.87 27.58
C MET A 1 98.04 34.11 26.30
N ARG A 2 96.87 34.43 25.73
CA ARG A 2 96.39 34.17 24.36
C ARG A 2 96.95 32.94 23.63
N VAL A 3 96.14 31.90 23.50
CA VAL A 3 96.23 30.94 22.39
C VAL A 3 94.93 31.05 21.60
N TRP A 4 95.06 31.64 20.42
CA TRP A 4 94.11 31.55 19.30
C TRP A 4 94.63 30.42 18.40
N LEU A 5 93.75 29.59 17.84
CA LEU A 5 93.90 29.03 16.50
C LEU A 5 92.57 28.38 16.04
N ALA A 6 91.93 29.09 15.11
CA ALA A 6 91.35 28.62 13.84
C ALA A 6 90.21 27.56 13.81
N PRO A 7 89.36 27.59 12.76
CA PRO A 7 87.93 27.28 12.85
C PRO A 7 87.53 25.99 12.15
N PHE A 8 86.33 25.47 12.49
CA PHE A 8 85.58 24.54 11.63
C PHE A 8 84.09 24.88 11.67
N ALA A 9 83.49 24.89 10.48
CA ALA A 9 82.09 25.17 10.24
C ALA A 9 81.19 24.02 10.72
N LEU A 10 80.03 24.38 11.30
CA LEU A 10 78.89 23.47 11.43
C LEU A 10 77.59 24.27 11.30
N LEU A 11 76.74 23.88 10.34
CA LEU A 11 75.41 24.40 10.11
C LEU A 11 74.49 24.07 11.29
N LEU A 12 73.90 25.09 11.91
CA LEU A 12 72.91 24.98 12.99
C LEU A 12 71.49 25.13 12.43
N ALA A 13 70.69 24.07 12.58
CA ALA A 13 69.24 24.14 12.52
C ALA A 13 68.73 24.80 13.81
N ILE A 14 68.00 25.91 13.69
CA ILE A 14 67.35 26.59 14.82
C ILE A 14 65.84 26.36 14.69
N GLY A 15 65.29 25.64 15.65
CA GLY A 15 63.85 25.53 15.87
C GLY A 15 63.28 26.81 16.47
N PHE A 16 62.15 27.25 15.94
CA PHE A 16 61.28 28.26 16.54
C PHE A 16 60.07 27.57 17.20
N PRO A 17 59.71 27.91 18.45
CA PRO A 17 58.48 27.45 19.06
C PRO A 17 57.32 28.46 18.89
N CYS A 18 56.11 27.96 19.14
CA CYS A 18 54.89 28.64 19.56
C CYS A 18 53.75 28.83 18.51
N VAL A 19 52.81 27.88 18.57
CA VAL A 19 51.33 28.00 18.66
C VAL A 19 50.62 29.05 17.78
N MET A 20 49.66 28.57 16.96
CA MET A 20 48.29 29.12 16.85
C MET A 20 47.36 28.12 16.11
N ARG A 21 46.41 27.58 16.88
CA ARG A 21 45.01 27.20 16.57
C ARG A 21 44.60 26.97 15.09
N GLY A 22 44.26 25.73 14.77
CA GLY A 22 43.39 25.36 13.64
C GLY A 22 42.55 24.15 14.02
N GLN A 23 41.27 24.36 14.33
CA GLN A 23 40.28 23.30 14.51
C GLN A 23 39.97 22.68 13.15
N ASN A 24 40.39 21.43 12.93
CA ASN A 24 39.81 20.60 11.89
C ASN A 24 38.99 19.49 12.57
N GLY A 25 37.66 19.68 12.55
CA GLY A 25 36.71 18.65 12.94
C GLY A 25 36.83 17.45 12.01
N ALA A 26 36.92 16.25 12.60
CA ALA A 26 36.78 15.01 11.86
C ALA A 26 35.34 14.88 11.34
N PRO A 27 35.12 14.29 10.14
CA PRO A 27 33.78 14.02 9.65
C PRO A 27 33.07 13.03 10.58
N GLY A 28 31.87 13.38 11.04
CA GLY A 28 31.04 12.52 11.85
C GLY A 28 30.75 11.19 11.15
N ALA A 29 31.06 10.08 11.81
CA ALA A 29 30.65 8.77 11.38
C ALA A 29 29.12 8.71 11.33
N ALA A 30 28.56 8.52 10.14
CA ALA A 30 27.14 8.23 9.96
C ALA A 30 26.81 6.93 10.72
N LYS A 31 25.88 7.01 11.67
CA LYS A 31 25.33 5.82 12.34
C LYS A 31 24.70 4.91 11.28
N ALA A 32 25.21 3.69 11.18
CA ALA A 32 24.56 2.63 10.40
C ALA A 32 23.13 2.40 10.94
N PRO A 33 22.15 2.08 10.06
CA PRO A 33 20.82 1.70 10.50
C PRO A 33 20.91 0.48 11.42
N SER A 34 20.30 0.56 12.60
CA SER A 34 20.26 -0.54 13.55
C SER A 34 19.51 -1.73 12.92
N ALA A 35 20.09 -2.92 12.99
CA ALA A 35 19.42 -4.16 12.60
C ALA A 35 18.08 -4.33 13.35
N PRO A 36 17.05 -4.92 12.72
CA PRO A 36 15.77 -5.17 13.39
C PRO A 36 16.00 -6.08 14.61
N LYS A 37 15.51 -5.63 15.77
CA LYS A 37 15.50 -6.45 16.98
C LYS A 37 14.60 -7.68 16.74
N PRO A 38 15.02 -8.90 17.11
CA PRO A 38 14.16 -10.08 17.00
C PRO A 38 12.88 -9.86 17.83
N ALA A 39 11.72 -10.09 17.20
CA ALA A 39 10.44 -10.03 17.89
C ALA A 39 10.43 -11.04 19.05
N THR A 40 10.18 -10.56 20.25
CA THR A 40 9.96 -11.38 21.44
C THR A 40 8.72 -12.24 21.22
N ALA A 41 8.86 -13.55 21.33
CA ALA A 41 7.73 -14.47 21.40
C ALA A 41 6.83 -14.09 22.60
N GLY A 42 5.59 -13.67 22.33
CA GLY A 42 4.60 -13.34 23.36
C GLY A 42 3.70 -12.13 23.07
N THR A 43 4.03 -11.29 22.10
CA THR A 43 3.20 -10.13 21.73
C THR A 43 2.80 -10.22 20.26
N THR A 44 1.49 -10.12 19.99
CA THR A 44 0.96 -9.95 18.63
C THR A 44 1.71 -8.82 17.92
N PRO A 45 2.17 -9.02 16.67
CA PRO A 45 2.84 -7.97 15.90
C PRO A 45 2.00 -6.69 15.80
N ASP A 46 2.67 -5.55 15.89
CA ASP A 46 2.05 -4.23 15.79
C ASP A 46 2.15 -3.66 14.36
N LEU A 47 1.03 -3.73 13.66
CA LEU A 47 0.76 -3.15 12.35
C LEU A 47 0.17 -1.74 12.45
N SER A 48 -0.08 -1.21 13.66
CA SER A 48 -0.77 0.06 13.83
C SER A 48 -0.02 1.23 13.19
N GLY A 49 -0.77 2.16 12.61
CA GLY A 49 -0.25 3.36 11.96
C GLY A 49 -0.99 3.73 10.69
N VAL A 50 -0.66 4.90 10.13
CA VAL A 50 -1.18 5.34 8.84
C VAL A 50 -0.23 4.89 7.74
N TRP A 51 -0.78 4.15 6.78
CA TRP A 51 -0.06 3.51 5.70
C TRP A 51 -0.56 4.04 4.36
N ARG A 52 0.36 4.35 3.45
CA ARG A 52 0.01 4.70 2.08
C ARG A 52 0.66 3.71 1.13
N ARG A 53 -0.13 3.12 0.25
CA ARG A 53 0.37 2.18 -0.77
C ARG A 53 1.47 2.88 -1.56
N THR A 54 2.64 2.27 -1.57
CA THR A 54 3.69 2.65 -2.51
C THR A 54 3.39 2.02 -3.85
N ARG A 55 3.99 2.60 -4.89
CA ARG A 55 3.94 1.96 -6.20
C ARG A 55 4.58 0.59 -6.07
N ARG A 56 3.95 -0.45 -6.65
CA ARG A 56 4.54 -1.78 -6.77
C ARG A 56 5.99 -1.62 -7.27
N PRO A 57 6.97 -2.36 -6.72
CA PRO A 57 8.34 -2.30 -7.22
C PRO A 57 8.31 -2.52 -8.74
N PRO A 58 9.02 -1.69 -9.53
CA PRO A 58 9.06 -1.91 -10.97
C PRO A 58 9.65 -3.29 -11.19
N ASP A 59 8.87 -4.21 -11.76
CA ASP A 59 9.47 -5.33 -12.49
C ASP A 59 10.39 -4.68 -13.53
N ASN A 60 11.66 -5.09 -13.53
CA ASN A 60 12.72 -4.53 -14.36
C ASN A 60 12.45 -4.65 -15.87
N LYS A 61 11.34 -5.28 -16.28
CA LYS A 61 10.76 -5.20 -17.62
C LYS A 61 9.55 -4.28 -17.60
N ARG A 62 9.75 -2.98 -17.85
CA ARG A 62 8.67 -1.97 -17.92
C ARG A 62 7.68 -2.29 -19.07
N LYS A 63 6.70 -3.15 -18.81
CA LYS A 63 5.53 -3.39 -19.67
C LYS A 63 4.42 -2.35 -19.46
N TYR A 64 4.44 -1.63 -18.32
CA TYR A 64 3.40 -0.68 -17.91
C TYR A 64 3.97 0.68 -17.51
N THR A 65 3.14 1.70 -17.63
CA THR A 65 3.38 3.05 -17.12
C THR A 65 3.30 3.09 -15.59
N LEU A 66 3.89 4.12 -14.98
CA LEU A 66 3.80 4.34 -13.53
C LEU A 66 2.35 4.57 -13.06
N TYR A 67 1.49 5.05 -13.96
CA TYR A 67 0.08 5.27 -13.71
C TYR A 67 -0.69 3.94 -13.66
N GLU A 68 -0.45 3.04 -14.61
CA GLU A 68 -1.05 1.70 -14.63
C GLU A 68 -0.62 0.86 -13.42
N ILE A 69 0.67 0.87 -13.06
CA ILE A 69 1.19 0.14 -11.89
C ILE A 69 0.52 0.59 -10.57
N ALA A 70 0.14 1.87 -10.49
CA ALA A 70 -0.54 2.39 -9.32
C ALA A 70 -2.01 1.92 -9.25
N LEU A 71 -2.62 1.55 -10.36
CA LEU A 71 -4.06 1.35 -10.52
C LEU A 71 -4.47 -0.09 -10.86
N THR A 72 -3.50 -0.98 -11.11
CA THR A 72 -3.73 -2.42 -11.34
C THR A 72 -3.11 -3.29 -10.24
N LEU A 73 -3.62 -4.52 -10.12
CA LEU A 73 -3.13 -5.52 -9.16
C LEU A 73 -2.02 -6.40 -9.73
N THR A 74 -1.99 -6.55 -11.06
CA THR A 74 -1.11 -7.48 -11.75
C THR A 74 -0.32 -6.81 -12.87
N ASN A 75 0.83 -7.41 -13.18
CA ASN A 75 1.65 -7.08 -14.35
C ASN A 75 1.30 -7.97 -15.55
N GLU A 76 0.50 -9.02 -15.37
CA GLU A 76 0.09 -9.89 -16.47
C GLU A 76 -1.39 -10.17 -16.34
N GLU A 77 -2.10 -10.13 -17.47
CA GLU A 77 -3.53 -10.40 -17.53
C GLU A 77 -3.81 -11.77 -16.87
N PRO A 78 -4.65 -11.82 -15.82
CA PRO A 78 -4.99 -13.08 -15.19
C PRO A 78 -5.69 -14.00 -16.18
N PRO A 79 -5.47 -15.31 -16.10
CA PRO A 79 -6.06 -16.24 -17.05
C PRO A 79 -7.54 -16.44 -16.72
N MET A 80 -8.42 -15.74 -17.45
CA MET A 80 -9.86 -15.74 -17.22
C MET A 80 -10.56 -16.97 -17.82
N THR A 81 -11.66 -17.37 -17.20
CA THR A 81 -12.64 -18.28 -17.80
C THR A 81 -13.39 -17.57 -18.95
N PRO A 82 -14.25 -18.27 -19.72
CA PRO A 82 -15.15 -17.60 -20.66
C PRO A 82 -16.06 -16.55 -20.00
N TRP A 83 -16.59 -16.82 -18.79
CA TRP A 83 -17.42 -15.88 -18.05
C TRP A 83 -16.62 -14.64 -17.63
N GLY A 84 -15.43 -14.84 -17.06
CA GLY A 84 -14.57 -13.73 -16.66
C GLY A 84 -14.16 -12.87 -17.85
N LEU A 85 -13.84 -13.49 -18.98
CA LEU A 85 -13.48 -12.78 -20.21
C LEU A 85 -14.66 -11.98 -20.79
N GLU A 86 -15.88 -12.50 -20.70
CA GLU A 86 -17.09 -11.77 -21.10
C GLU A 86 -17.27 -10.51 -20.26
N LYS A 87 -17.20 -10.64 -18.93
CA LYS A 87 -17.33 -9.50 -17.99
C LYS A 87 -16.21 -8.48 -18.18
N PHE A 88 -14.98 -8.93 -18.35
CA PHE A 88 -13.82 -8.06 -18.60
C PHE A 88 -13.97 -7.26 -19.89
N LYS A 89 -14.44 -7.88 -20.98
CA LYS A 89 -14.72 -7.17 -22.24
C LYS A 89 -15.89 -6.18 -22.15
N ALA A 90 -16.85 -6.44 -21.27
CA ALA A 90 -17.96 -5.53 -20.99
C ALA A 90 -17.55 -4.36 -20.08
N ALA A 91 -16.42 -4.46 -19.38
CA ALA A 91 -15.85 -3.36 -18.62
C ALA A 91 -15.36 -2.26 -19.56
N ARG A 92 -15.51 -1.01 -19.10
CA ARG A 92 -15.00 0.20 -19.75
C ARG A 92 -14.08 0.89 -18.74
N PRO A 93 -12.87 0.36 -18.50
CA PRO A 93 -11.96 0.87 -17.50
C PRO A 93 -11.40 2.23 -17.91
N ASN A 94 -10.77 2.94 -16.97
CA ASN A 94 -10.03 4.16 -17.25
C ASN A 94 -8.52 3.92 -17.43
N VAL A 95 -8.05 2.68 -17.27
CA VAL A 95 -6.66 2.23 -17.47
C VAL A 95 -6.59 0.93 -18.27
N GLY A 96 -5.44 0.64 -18.85
CA GLY A 96 -5.19 -0.60 -19.57
C GLY A 96 -5.61 -0.57 -21.05
N PRO A 97 -5.61 -1.74 -21.73
CA PRO A 97 -5.63 -1.82 -23.19
C PRO A 97 -6.94 -1.39 -23.85
N HIS A 98 -8.04 -1.30 -23.09
CA HIS A 98 -9.36 -0.89 -23.57
C HIS A 98 -9.91 0.30 -22.76
N ALA A 99 -9.00 1.14 -22.25
CA ALA A 99 -9.34 2.31 -21.47
C ALA A 99 -10.24 3.31 -22.23
N VAL A 100 -11.21 3.88 -21.52
CA VAL A 100 -12.09 4.95 -21.96
C VAL A 100 -11.91 6.18 -21.06
N THR A 101 -12.51 7.31 -21.47
CA THR A 101 -12.51 8.51 -20.62
C THR A 101 -13.37 8.29 -19.36
N LEU A 102 -13.11 9.06 -18.29
CA LEU A 102 -13.90 8.99 -17.05
C LEU A 102 -15.41 9.22 -17.27
N VAL A 103 -15.80 9.99 -18.28
CA VAL A 103 -17.22 10.23 -18.61
C VAL A 103 -17.87 8.99 -19.24
N GLN A 104 -17.07 8.08 -19.81
CA GLN A 104 -17.52 6.89 -20.51
C GLN A 104 -17.36 5.61 -19.68
N THR A 105 -16.68 5.67 -18.53
CA THR A 105 -16.44 4.49 -17.71
C THR A 105 -17.73 3.95 -17.09
N ASN A 106 -17.80 2.64 -16.90
CA ASN A 106 -18.81 1.98 -16.06
C ASN A 106 -18.21 1.42 -14.77
N ASP A 107 -17.04 1.93 -14.35
CA ASP A 107 -16.47 1.59 -13.05
C ASP A 107 -17.42 2.07 -11.93
N PRO A 108 -17.91 1.17 -11.05
CA PRO A 108 -18.78 1.53 -9.94
C PRO A 108 -18.22 2.65 -9.04
N VAL A 109 -16.89 2.68 -8.86
CA VAL A 109 -16.21 3.70 -8.04
C VAL A 109 -16.32 5.10 -8.66
N ALA A 110 -16.48 5.20 -9.99
CA ALA A 110 -16.72 6.49 -10.65
C ALA A 110 -18.10 7.08 -10.33
N GLN A 111 -19.02 6.26 -9.82
CA GLN A 111 -20.34 6.65 -9.32
C GLN A 111 -20.41 6.63 -7.79
N CYS A 112 -19.27 6.64 -7.11
CA CYS A 112 -19.16 6.63 -5.65
C CYS A 112 -19.78 5.39 -4.98
N PHE A 113 -19.91 4.27 -5.71
CA PHE A 113 -20.18 2.99 -5.06
C PHE A 113 -18.93 2.48 -4.32
N PRO A 114 -19.12 1.71 -3.24
CA PRO A 114 -18.00 1.13 -2.50
C PRO A 114 -17.07 0.33 -3.43
N PRO A 115 -15.74 0.45 -3.27
CA PRO A 115 -14.78 -0.17 -4.19
C PRO A 115 -14.59 -1.67 -3.93
N GLY A 116 -14.88 -2.15 -2.71
CA GLY A 116 -14.58 -3.51 -2.29
C GLY A 116 -13.09 -3.77 -2.04
N VAL A 117 -12.76 -5.00 -1.67
CA VAL A 117 -11.38 -5.48 -1.48
C VAL A 117 -11.00 -6.33 -2.70
N PRO A 118 -9.80 -6.16 -3.29
CA PRO A 118 -8.69 -5.32 -2.83
C PRO A 118 -8.67 -3.90 -3.43
N LYS A 119 -9.67 -3.52 -4.24
CA LYS A 119 -9.65 -2.23 -4.96
C LYS A 119 -9.55 -1.02 -4.03
N ILE A 120 -10.11 -1.07 -2.82
CA ILE A 120 -10.00 0.00 -1.81
C ILE A 120 -8.55 0.44 -1.56
N TYR A 121 -7.56 -0.46 -1.68
CA TYR A 121 -6.13 -0.14 -1.51
C TYR A 121 -5.55 0.71 -2.66
N LEU A 122 -6.30 0.88 -3.75
CA LEU A 122 -5.89 1.61 -4.95
C LEU A 122 -6.59 2.96 -5.07
N VAL A 123 -7.72 3.16 -4.39
CA VAL A 123 -8.61 4.29 -4.67
C VAL A 123 -7.96 5.61 -4.31
N ARG A 124 -7.78 6.46 -5.33
CA ARG A 124 -7.14 7.80 -5.24
C ARG A 124 -5.74 7.80 -4.60
N GLY A 125 -5.10 6.64 -4.45
CA GLY A 125 -3.86 6.51 -3.67
C GLY A 125 -4.03 6.95 -2.21
N ALA A 126 -5.25 6.92 -1.69
CA ALA A 126 -5.61 7.36 -0.36
C ALA A 126 -4.92 6.46 0.70
N PRO A 127 -4.44 7.04 1.81
CA PRO A 127 -3.91 6.27 2.92
C PRO A 127 -5.02 5.53 3.69
N LEU A 128 -4.58 4.58 4.51
CA LEU A 128 -5.41 3.86 5.46
C LEU A 128 -4.72 3.85 6.82
N GLU A 129 -5.48 3.94 7.89
CA GLU A 129 -5.01 3.73 9.25
C GLU A 129 -5.33 2.30 9.69
N ILE A 130 -4.34 1.60 10.24
CA ILE A 130 -4.55 0.31 10.91
C ILE A 130 -4.64 0.57 12.41
N LEU A 131 -5.74 0.09 13.01
CA LEU A 131 -6.00 0.13 14.43
C LEU A 131 -6.14 -1.31 14.95
N GLN A 132 -5.34 -1.68 15.96
CA GLN A 132 -5.43 -2.99 16.58
C GLN A 132 -6.13 -2.92 17.93
N ALA A 133 -7.13 -3.77 18.11
CA ALA A 133 -7.81 -3.99 19.37
C ALA A 133 -7.80 -5.49 19.72
N PRO A 134 -8.04 -5.87 20.99
CA PRO A 134 -8.20 -7.27 21.34
C PRO A 134 -9.29 -7.92 20.48
N GLY A 135 -8.94 -9.00 19.78
CA GLY A 135 -9.87 -9.78 18.94
C GLY A 135 -10.26 -9.15 17.60
N ARG A 136 -9.70 -8.00 17.20
CA ARG A 136 -9.94 -7.41 15.88
C ARG A 136 -8.86 -6.44 15.42
N VAL A 137 -8.65 -6.39 14.11
CA VAL A 137 -7.85 -5.38 13.41
C VAL A 137 -8.82 -4.57 12.56
N MET A 138 -8.79 -3.25 12.65
CA MET A 138 -9.61 -2.35 11.84
C MET A 138 -8.72 -1.61 10.86
N MET A 139 -9.13 -1.56 9.59
CA MET A 139 -8.54 -0.67 8.59
C MET A 139 -9.51 0.45 8.31
N TYR A 140 -9.10 1.67 8.64
CA TYR A 140 -9.86 2.88 8.41
C TYR A 140 -9.28 3.60 7.18
N PHE A 141 -10.04 3.63 6.09
CA PHE A 141 -9.60 4.22 4.83
C PHE A 141 -9.97 5.69 4.79
N GLU A 142 -9.04 6.54 4.34
CA GLU A 142 -9.34 7.96 4.13
C GLU A 142 -10.43 8.17 3.07
N TYR A 143 -10.46 7.32 2.04
CA TYR A 143 -11.51 7.33 1.03
C TYR A 143 -12.87 6.90 1.59
N ASP A 144 -13.85 7.80 1.54
CA ASP A 144 -15.24 7.61 1.98
C ASP A 144 -15.40 7.10 3.42
N HIS A 145 -14.33 7.20 4.22
CA HIS A 145 -14.27 6.72 5.59
C HIS A 145 -14.73 5.25 5.73
N PHE A 146 -14.46 4.44 4.71
CA PHE A 146 -14.73 3.01 4.79
C PHE A 146 -13.93 2.40 5.95
N VAL A 147 -14.60 1.54 6.71
CA VAL A 147 -13.98 0.74 7.76
C VAL A 147 -14.08 -0.72 7.35
N ARG A 148 -12.95 -1.41 7.30
CA ARG A 148 -12.90 -2.87 7.20
C ARG A 148 -12.53 -3.44 8.55
N GLU A 149 -13.39 -4.30 9.08
CA GLU A 149 -13.10 -5.06 10.30
C GLU A 149 -12.57 -6.45 9.94
N ILE A 150 -11.46 -6.84 10.57
CA ILE A 150 -10.85 -8.16 10.45
C ILE A 150 -10.89 -8.78 11.84
N PHE A 151 -11.75 -9.77 12.05
CA PHE A 151 -11.89 -10.43 13.35
C PHE A 151 -10.73 -11.40 13.58
N THR A 152 -10.04 -11.26 14.71
CA THR A 152 -8.88 -12.08 15.08
C THR A 152 -9.11 -12.88 16.38
N ASP A 153 -10.37 -13.04 16.77
CA ASP A 153 -10.81 -13.73 17.99
C ASP A 153 -11.01 -15.25 17.83
N GLY A 154 -10.65 -15.80 16.67
CA GLY A 154 -10.72 -17.23 16.38
C GLY A 154 -12.09 -17.73 15.93
N ARG A 155 -13.05 -16.84 15.68
CA ARG A 155 -14.33 -17.21 15.06
C ARG A 155 -14.13 -17.77 13.65
N GLN A 156 -15.13 -18.50 13.17
CA GLN A 156 -15.23 -18.92 11.77
C GLN A 156 -16.06 -17.91 10.98
N HIS A 157 -16.04 -18.04 9.66
CA HIS A 157 -16.96 -17.31 8.80
C HIS A 157 -18.42 -17.64 9.12
N THR A 158 -19.29 -16.65 8.91
CA THR A 158 -20.74 -16.84 8.99
C THR A 158 -21.18 -17.79 7.87
N GLU A 159 -22.01 -18.80 8.17
CA GLU A 159 -22.43 -19.80 7.17
C GLU A 159 -23.34 -19.22 6.08
N ASP A 160 -24.34 -18.41 6.47
CA ASP A 160 -25.33 -17.81 5.57
C ASP A 160 -25.06 -16.30 5.38
N LEU A 161 -23.92 -15.96 4.77
CA LEU A 161 -23.54 -14.57 4.53
C LEU A 161 -24.50 -13.89 3.55
N ASN A 162 -25.00 -12.72 3.93
CA ASN A 162 -25.55 -11.77 2.95
C ASN A 162 -24.38 -11.07 2.25
N PRO A 163 -24.24 -11.18 0.91
CA PRO A 163 -23.10 -10.61 0.20
C PRO A 163 -22.99 -9.09 0.39
N THR A 164 -21.78 -8.62 0.73
CA THR A 164 -21.48 -7.20 0.95
C THR A 164 -20.39 -6.70 0.02
N TRP A 165 -20.17 -5.39 -0.04
CA TRP A 165 -19.15 -4.82 -0.91
C TRP A 165 -17.73 -5.18 -0.46
N MET A 166 -17.51 -5.29 0.86
CA MET A 166 -16.18 -5.49 1.46
C MET A 166 -15.92 -6.93 1.92
N GLY A 167 -16.93 -7.80 1.85
CA GLY A 167 -16.87 -9.16 2.37
C GLY A 167 -16.83 -9.23 3.89
N GLU A 168 -16.78 -10.44 4.43
CA GLU A 168 -16.47 -10.74 5.83
C GLU A 168 -15.01 -11.16 5.92
N SER A 169 -14.23 -10.56 6.83
CA SER A 169 -12.80 -10.86 6.98
C SER A 169 -12.49 -11.50 8.33
N ILE A 170 -11.87 -12.67 8.29
CA ILE A 170 -11.36 -13.39 9.47
C ILE A 170 -9.84 -13.47 9.39
N GLY A 171 -9.17 -13.06 10.47
CA GLY A 171 -7.73 -13.01 10.56
C GLY A 171 -7.16 -13.99 11.59
N LYS A 172 -6.00 -14.57 11.27
CA LYS A 172 -5.18 -15.35 12.22
C LYS A 172 -3.74 -14.90 12.15
N TRP A 173 -3.04 -14.98 13.28
CA TRP A 173 -1.63 -14.65 13.36
C TRP A 173 -0.77 -15.89 13.11
N GLU A 174 0.08 -15.83 12.09
CA GLU A 174 1.09 -16.83 11.78
C GLU A 174 2.49 -16.21 11.95
N GLY A 175 3.04 -16.35 13.16
CA GLY A 175 4.27 -15.68 13.55
C GLY A 175 4.12 -14.15 13.49
N ASN A 176 4.80 -13.52 12.52
CA ASN A 176 4.78 -12.07 12.33
C ASN A 176 3.79 -11.58 11.26
N THR A 177 2.98 -12.48 10.72
CA THR A 177 2.07 -12.21 9.60
C THR A 177 0.63 -12.37 10.05
N LEU A 178 -0.20 -11.38 9.73
CA LEU A 178 -1.65 -11.51 9.82
C LEU A 178 -2.15 -12.13 8.51
N VAL A 179 -2.61 -13.38 8.58
CA VAL A 179 -3.26 -14.06 7.46
C VAL A 179 -4.75 -13.77 7.54
N VAL A 180 -5.31 -13.14 6.50
CA VAL A 180 -6.71 -12.75 6.43
C VAL A 180 -7.41 -13.55 5.34
N ASP A 181 -8.47 -14.24 5.72
CA ASP A 181 -9.40 -14.95 4.85
C ASP A 181 -10.63 -14.04 4.66
N THR A 182 -11.06 -13.82 3.42
CA THR A 182 -12.23 -12.98 3.14
C THR A 182 -13.09 -13.59 2.05
N ILE A 183 -14.40 -13.68 2.35
CA ILE A 183 -15.45 -14.21 1.49
C ILE A 183 -16.72 -13.34 1.58
N GLY A 184 -17.78 -13.71 0.86
CA GLY A 184 -19.08 -13.06 0.97
C GLY A 184 -19.16 -11.70 0.27
N PHE A 185 -18.46 -11.57 -0.86
CA PHE A 185 -18.49 -10.37 -1.69
C PHE A 185 -19.73 -10.33 -2.57
N ASN A 186 -20.23 -9.12 -2.83
CA ASN A 186 -21.20 -8.91 -3.89
C ASN A 186 -20.50 -8.70 -5.23
N GLU A 187 -21.12 -9.11 -6.34
CA GLU A 187 -20.53 -9.03 -7.69
C GLU A 187 -20.54 -7.63 -8.31
N LYS A 188 -20.67 -6.58 -7.48
CA LYS A 188 -20.94 -5.21 -7.96
C LYS A 188 -19.68 -4.37 -8.13
N THR A 189 -18.51 -4.95 -7.91
CA THR A 189 -17.22 -4.27 -7.96
C THR A 189 -16.29 -4.86 -9.01
N TRP A 190 -15.19 -4.16 -9.27
CA TRP A 190 -14.05 -4.70 -9.99
C TRP A 190 -12.90 -4.85 -8.99
N LEU A 191 -12.00 -5.80 -9.24
CA LEU A 191 -10.83 -5.99 -8.38
C LEU A 191 -9.86 -4.81 -8.46
N ASP A 192 -9.80 -4.13 -9.62
CA ASP A 192 -8.95 -2.95 -9.82
C ASP A 192 -9.54 -1.97 -10.86
N TYR A 193 -8.73 -1.01 -11.30
CA TYR A 193 -9.16 -0.02 -12.29
C TYR A 193 -9.09 -0.53 -13.74
N ALA A 194 -8.43 -1.66 -14.02
CA ALA A 194 -8.39 -2.26 -15.35
C ALA A 194 -9.65 -3.07 -15.68
N GLY A 195 -10.59 -3.20 -14.73
CA GLY A 195 -11.87 -3.86 -14.97
C GLY A 195 -11.85 -5.36 -14.75
N HIS A 196 -10.83 -5.89 -14.05
CA HIS A 196 -10.78 -7.30 -13.68
C HIS A 196 -12.02 -7.68 -12.86
N PRO A 197 -12.85 -8.63 -13.34
CA PRO A 197 -14.13 -8.97 -12.73
C PRO A 197 -13.96 -10.01 -11.63
N HIS A 198 -15.00 -10.17 -10.81
CA HIS A 198 -15.16 -11.29 -9.91
C HIS A 198 -16.66 -11.62 -9.75
N SER A 199 -16.97 -12.84 -9.34
CA SER A 199 -18.29 -13.31 -8.96
C SER A 199 -18.47 -13.31 -7.44
N ASP A 200 -19.57 -13.88 -6.96
CA ASP A 200 -19.88 -14.10 -5.56
C ASP A 200 -19.06 -15.25 -4.94
N GLN A 201 -18.33 -16.00 -5.79
CA GLN A 201 -17.37 -17.04 -5.40
C GLN A 201 -15.96 -16.48 -5.14
N LEU A 202 -15.79 -15.15 -5.14
CA LEU A 202 -14.52 -14.52 -4.80
C LEU A 202 -14.09 -14.91 -3.37
N HIS A 203 -12.88 -15.45 -3.27
CA HIS A 203 -12.17 -15.73 -2.04
C HIS A 203 -10.80 -15.07 -2.09
N LEU A 204 -10.51 -14.25 -1.07
CA LEU A 204 -9.25 -13.55 -0.93
C LEU A 204 -8.49 -14.09 0.29
N VAL A 205 -7.22 -14.42 0.07
CA VAL A 205 -6.29 -14.74 1.17
C VAL A 205 -5.16 -13.72 1.16
N GLU A 206 -5.10 -12.88 2.18
CA GLU A 206 -4.09 -11.85 2.35
C GLU A 206 -3.05 -12.24 3.40
N HIS A 207 -1.80 -11.91 3.15
CA HIS A 207 -0.69 -12.06 4.10
C HIS A 207 -0.11 -10.68 4.38
N ILE A 208 -0.53 -10.10 5.51
CA ILE A 208 -0.17 -8.74 5.90
C ILE A 208 0.98 -8.81 6.90
N GLN A 209 2.11 -8.22 6.54
CA GLN A 209 3.33 -8.26 7.34
C GLN A 209 4.03 -6.91 7.36
N ARG A 210 4.38 -6.43 8.56
CA ARG A 210 5.27 -5.28 8.74
C ARG A 210 6.72 -5.76 8.65
N THR A 211 7.33 -5.63 7.47
CA THR A 211 8.66 -6.15 7.16
C THR A 211 9.80 -5.24 7.66
N SER A 212 9.51 -3.96 7.91
CA SER A 212 10.42 -3.01 8.54
C SER A 212 9.64 -1.97 9.35
N HIS A 213 10.32 -1.07 10.07
CA HIS A 213 9.64 0.03 10.77
C HIS A 213 8.72 0.82 9.82
N ASP A 214 9.18 1.10 8.60
CA ASP A 214 8.49 1.98 7.65
C ASP A 214 7.79 1.23 6.52
N THR A 215 7.79 -0.11 6.54
CA THR A 215 7.31 -0.93 5.42
C THR A 215 6.30 -1.99 5.88
N LEU A 216 5.12 -1.94 5.29
CA LEU A 216 4.09 -2.97 5.36
C LEU A 216 3.96 -3.63 3.98
N VAL A 217 3.83 -4.94 3.95
CA VAL A 217 3.59 -5.74 2.76
C VAL A 217 2.25 -6.44 2.92
N ASN A 218 1.48 -6.48 1.83
CA ASN A 218 0.27 -7.30 1.72
C ASN A 218 0.37 -8.12 0.43
N ASP A 219 0.56 -9.43 0.58
CA ASP A 219 0.48 -10.39 -0.51
C ASP A 219 -0.93 -10.97 -0.56
N ILE A 220 -1.62 -10.77 -1.67
CA ILE A 220 -3.02 -11.14 -1.86
C ILE A 220 -3.10 -12.26 -2.87
N THR A 221 -3.65 -13.40 -2.47
CA THR A 221 -4.10 -14.45 -3.38
C THR A 221 -5.57 -14.22 -3.71
N ILE A 222 -5.88 -14.21 -5.00
CA ILE A 222 -7.24 -14.02 -5.53
C ILE A 222 -7.69 -15.34 -6.14
N GLU A 223 -8.76 -15.89 -5.60
CA GLU A 223 -9.38 -17.13 -6.02
C GLU A 223 -10.83 -16.87 -6.40
N ASP A 224 -11.19 -17.18 -7.64
CA ASP A 224 -12.56 -17.12 -8.11
C ASP A 224 -12.67 -18.07 -9.30
N PRO A 225 -13.21 -19.29 -9.09
CA PRO A 225 -13.27 -20.31 -10.14
C PRO A 225 -14.26 -19.97 -11.25
N GLU A 226 -15.15 -19.01 -11.06
CA GLU A 226 -16.06 -18.53 -12.08
C GLU A 226 -15.40 -17.48 -12.96
N ALA A 227 -14.59 -16.58 -12.40
CA ALA A 227 -13.88 -15.54 -13.14
C ALA A 227 -12.54 -16.02 -13.73
N TYR A 228 -11.79 -16.85 -13.02
CA TYR A 228 -10.41 -17.23 -13.36
C TYR A 228 -10.20 -18.74 -13.44
N THR A 229 -9.36 -19.15 -14.38
CA THR A 229 -8.99 -20.58 -14.58
C THR A 229 -7.98 -21.10 -13.56
N LYS A 230 -7.32 -20.20 -12.81
CA LYS A 230 -6.46 -20.51 -11.68
C LYS A 230 -6.32 -19.30 -10.75
N PRO A 231 -5.99 -19.51 -9.47
CA PRO A 231 -5.59 -18.42 -8.58
C PRO A 231 -4.44 -17.59 -9.15
N TRP A 232 -4.43 -16.31 -8.80
CA TRP A 232 -3.36 -15.37 -9.13
C TRP A 232 -3.10 -14.44 -7.95
N THR A 233 -1.95 -13.75 -7.97
CA THR A 233 -1.49 -12.99 -6.81
C THR A 233 -1.17 -11.54 -7.14
N SER A 234 -1.35 -10.71 -6.12
CA SER A 234 -0.95 -9.31 -6.10
C SER A 234 0.00 -9.06 -4.93
N HIS A 235 1.05 -8.28 -5.18
CA HIS A 235 2.01 -7.86 -4.16
C HIS A 235 1.87 -6.36 -3.94
N MET A 236 1.49 -5.95 -2.74
CA MET A 236 1.37 -4.55 -2.35
C MET A 236 2.39 -4.19 -1.27
N VAL A 237 2.95 -3.00 -1.40
CA VAL A 237 3.87 -2.42 -0.42
C VAL A 237 3.26 -1.10 0.03
N PHE A 238 3.38 -0.77 1.32
CA PHE A 238 2.90 0.47 1.90
C PHE A 238 4.01 1.12 2.73
N ASP A 239 4.10 2.44 2.66
CA ASP A 239 4.98 3.24 3.49
C ASP A 239 4.22 3.77 4.70
N LEU A 240 4.88 3.78 5.85
CA LEU A 240 4.40 4.47 7.04
C LEU A 240 4.34 6.00 6.79
N LYS A 241 3.30 6.64 7.35
CA LYS A 241 3.05 8.09 7.30
C LYS A 241 2.72 8.61 8.70
N PRO A 242 3.72 8.75 9.59
CA PRO A 242 3.49 9.03 11.01
C PRO A 242 2.84 10.39 11.29
N ASP A 243 3.06 11.38 10.41
CA ASP A 243 2.50 12.73 10.55
C ASP A 243 1.17 12.92 9.79
N TRP A 244 0.71 11.89 9.07
CA TRP A 244 -0.53 11.96 8.30
C TRP A 244 -1.71 11.74 9.22
N LYS A 245 -2.69 12.64 9.15
CA LYS A 245 -3.97 12.51 9.83
C LYS A 245 -4.99 12.15 8.77
N ILE A 246 -5.77 11.09 9.00
CA ILE A 246 -6.84 10.73 8.08
C ILE A 246 -7.83 11.91 8.01
N GLU A 247 -8.00 12.47 6.83
CA GLU A 247 -8.91 13.59 6.58
C GLU A 247 -10.28 13.10 6.08
N GLU A 248 -11.27 13.98 6.09
CA GLU A 248 -12.54 13.71 5.43
C GLU A 248 -12.39 13.77 3.91
N THR A 249 -12.65 12.64 3.25
CA THR A 249 -12.71 12.58 1.79
C THR A 249 -13.98 11.87 1.37
N ILE A 250 -14.96 12.64 0.90
CA ILE A 250 -16.22 12.11 0.38
C ILE A 250 -16.18 12.13 -1.15
N CYS A 251 -16.52 11.01 -1.77
CA CYS A 251 -16.54 10.84 -3.21
C CYS A 251 -17.60 11.75 -3.83
N GLU A 252 -18.79 11.81 -3.22
CA GLU A 252 -19.93 12.61 -3.67
C GLU A 252 -19.65 14.12 -3.64
N ASP A 253 -18.72 14.61 -2.81
CA ASP A 253 -18.36 16.04 -2.81
C ASP A 253 -17.74 16.49 -4.13
N ASN A 254 -17.23 15.54 -4.93
CA ASN A 254 -16.74 15.78 -6.29
C ASN A 254 -17.84 15.60 -7.35
N VAL A 255 -19.02 15.13 -6.96
CA VAL A 255 -20.22 15.01 -7.79
C VAL A 255 -21.04 16.29 -7.63
N ASN A 256 -20.89 17.18 -8.60
CA ASN A 256 -21.47 18.51 -8.55
C ASN A 256 -23.03 18.46 -8.49
N PHE A 257 -23.61 18.92 -7.37
CA PHE A 257 -25.05 19.07 -7.13
C PHE A 257 -25.82 19.85 -8.23
N SER A 258 -25.11 20.60 -9.10
CA SER A 258 -25.73 21.27 -10.25
C SER A 258 -26.50 20.31 -11.16
N ASN A 259 -26.14 19.03 -11.24
CA ASN A 259 -26.90 18.06 -12.02
C ASN A 259 -28.25 17.73 -11.36
N LEU A 260 -28.31 17.62 -10.03
CA LEU A 260 -29.56 17.44 -9.28
C LEU A 260 -30.45 18.70 -9.35
N GLN A 261 -29.84 19.88 -9.30
CA GLN A 261 -30.55 21.14 -9.49
C GLN A 261 -31.16 21.25 -10.89
N LYS A 262 -30.43 20.89 -11.95
CA LYS A 262 -30.96 20.85 -13.33
C LYS A 262 -32.11 19.86 -13.50
N ILE A 263 -32.08 18.71 -12.82
CA ILE A 263 -33.17 17.72 -12.83
C ILE A 263 -34.40 18.23 -12.07
N SER A 264 -34.19 18.97 -10.97
CA SER A 264 -35.27 19.62 -10.21
C SER A 264 -35.94 20.74 -11.01
N GLU A 265 -35.14 21.55 -11.71
CA GLU A 265 -35.60 22.68 -12.52
C GLU A 265 -36.27 22.24 -13.83
N SER A 266 -35.85 21.12 -14.43
CA SER A 266 -36.47 20.57 -15.66
C SER A 266 -37.80 19.85 -15.43
N LYS A 267 -38.16 19.59 -14.17
CA LYS A 267 -39.45 19.03 -13.76
C LYS A 267 -40.47 20.10 -13.30
N LYS A 268 -40.13 21.38 -13.42
CA LYS A 268 -41.08 22.51 -13.34
C LYS A 268 -41.46 22.97 -14.74
#